data_AF-A0AAE2SXS2-F1
#
_entry.id   AF-A0AAE2SXS2-F1
#
_cell.length_a   1.000
_cell.length_b   1.000
_cell.length_c   1.000
_cell.angle_alpha   90.00
_cell.angle_beta   90.00
_cell.angle_gamma   90.00
#
_symmetry.space_group_name_H-M   'P 1'
#
loop_
_entity.id
_entity.type
_entity.pdbx_description
1 polymer ?
#
loop_
_entity_poly.entity_id
_entity_poly.type
_entity_poly.pdbx_seq_one_letter_code
_entity_poly.pdbx_strand_id
1 'polypeptide(L)'
;MTQHGLAELLGITFQQIQKYEKGTNRIGASRLQRISEILRVPIGFFFENGGVGPIEGETSELNRFLSSKEGLALNKAFIAIEDPNIRQKLVALAKSLAVAGLSEIDGELQDPVVNG
;
A
#
# COMPACT_ATOMS: atom_id res chain seq x y z
N MET A 1 19.18 -5.86 13.86
CA MET A 1 19.10 -5.01 15.07
C MET A 1 18.64 -5.87 16.22
N THR A 2 19.27 -5.83 17.40
CA THR A 2 18.77 -6.51 18.61
C THR A 2 18.00 -5.52 19.47
N GLN A 3 17.07 -6.00 20.30
CA GLN A 3 16.35 -5.16 21.26
C GLN A 3 17.30 -4.45 22.24
N HIS A 4 18.38 -5.12 22.64
CA HIS A 4 19.42 -4.53 23.50
C HIS A 4 20.15 -3.38 22.78
N GLY A 5 20.56 -3.59 21.52
CA GLY A 5 21.20 -2.54 20.73
C GLY A 5 20.25 -1.36 20.43
N LEU A 6 18.95 -1.62 20.26
CA LEU A 6 17.96 -0.55 20.12
C LEU A 6 17.82 0.27 21.41
N ALA A 7 17.84 -0.39 22.57
CA ALA A 7 17.78 0.27 23.88
C ALA A 7 18.98 1.20 24.10
N GLU A 8 20.19 0.74 23.76
CA GLU A 8 21.41 1.53 23.82
C GLU A 8 21.35 2.78 22.94
N LEU A 9 20.94 2.64 21.68
CA LEU A 9 20.82 3.76 20.73
C LEU A 9 19.77 4.80 21.15
N LEU A 10 18.77 4.38 21.91
CA LEU A 10 17.72 5.25 22.44
C LEU A 10 18.04 5.82 23.82
N GLY A 11 19.11 5.36 24.47
CA GLY A 11 19.46 5.75 25.84
C GLY A 11 18.41 5.32 26.86
N ILE A 12 17.77 4.16 26.65
CA ILE A 12 16.75 3.60 27.55
C ILE A 12 17.11 2.19 27.99
N THR A 13 16.44 1.70 29.03
CA THR A 13 16.69 0.34 29.52
C THR A 13 16.08 -0.70 28.59
N PHE A 14 16.67 -1.91 28.59
CA PHE A 14 16.11 -3.06 27.87
C PHE A 14 14.66 -3.37 28.31
N GLN A 15 14.39 -3.27 29.61
CA GLN A 15 13.04 -3.44 30.15
C GLN A 15 12.05 -2.40 29.59
N GLN A 16 12.50 -1.17 29.30
CA GLN A 16 11.65 -0.15 28.70
C GLN A 16 11.27 -0.50 27.27
N ILE A 17 12.20 -1.06 26.48
CA ILE A 17 11.89 -1.60 25.15
C ILE A 17 10.84 -2.71 25.26
N GLN A 18 10.99 -3.64 26.19
CA GLN A 18 10.00 -4.69 26.41
C GLN A 18 8.61 -4.14 26.79
N LYS A 19 8.55 -3.05 27.58
CA LYS A 19 7.27 -2.39 27.91
C LYS A 19 6.64 -1.71 26.70
N TYR A 20 7.44 -1.16 25.79
CA TYR A 20 6.97 -0.60 24.53
C TYR A 20 6.41 -1.68 23.60
N GLU A 21 7.13 -2.78 23.42
CA GLU A 21 6.67 -3.90 22.58
C GLU A 21 5.40 -4.57 23.12
N LYS A 22 5.27 -4.66 24.46
CA LYS A 22 4.07 -5.20 25.11
C LYS A 22 2.93 -4.20 25.21
N GLY A 23 3.12 -2.96 24.76
CA GLY A 23 2.12 -1.89 24.83
C GLY A 23 1.75 -1.43 26.24
N THR A 24 2.49 -1.87 27.27
CA THR A 24 2.23 -1.48 28.67
C THR A 24 2.67 -0.06 28.98
N ASN A 25 3.61 0.48 28.19
CA ASN A 25 3.99 1.87 28.19
C ASN A 25 3.70 2.53 26.85
N ARG A 26 3.05 3.70 26.86
CA ARG A 26 2.89 4.54 25.67
C ARG A 26 4.23 5.11 25.21
N ILE A 27 4.38 5.27 23.89
CA ILE A 27 5.53 5.89 23.25
C ILE A 27 5.10 7.27 22.75
N GLY A 28 5.85 8.32 23.11
CA GLY A 28 5.62 9.65 22.56
C GLY A 28 6.09 9.76 21.11
N ALA A 29 5.46 10.63 20.31
CA ALA A 29 5.73 10.78 18.87
C ALA A 29 7.21 11.04 18.54
N SER A 30 7.88 11.94 19.29
CA SER A 30 9.32 12.23 19.11
C SER A 30 10.20 10.98 19.29
N ARG A 31 9.82 10.10 20.22
CA ARG A 31 10.56 8.86 20.45
C ARG A 31 10.28 7.84 19.36
N LEU A 32 9.04 7.74 18.90
CA LEU A 32 8.66 6.87 17.79
C LEU A 32 9.38 7.28 16.48
N GLN A 33 9.50 8.58 16.23
CA GLN A 33 10.29 9.14 15.12
C GLN A 33 11.75 8.68 15.19
N ARG A 34 12.38 8.79 16.36
CA ARG A 34 13.77 8.35 16.54
C ARG A 34 13.95 6.84 16.36
N ILE A 35 12.96 6.04 16.77
CA ILE A 35 12.94 4.59 16.51
C ILE A 35 12.88 4.32 15.00
N SER A 36 12.06 5.07 14.26
CA SER A 36 11.95 4.93 12.79
C SER A 36 13.28 5.21 12.08
N GLU A 37 14.02 6.23 12.52
CA GLU A 37 15.33 6.59 11.99
C GLU A 37 16.38 5.50 12.27
N ILE A 38 16.39 4.96 13.50
CA ILE A 38 17.31 3.88 13.91
C ILE A 38 17.03 2.60 13.12
N LEU A 39 15.75 2.25 12.92
CA LEU A 39 15.35 1.06 12.16
C LEU A 39 15.35 1.29 10.64
N ARG A 40 15.54 2.53 10.19
CA ARG A 40 15.51 2.96 8.77
C ARG A 40 14.21 2.57 8.06
N VAL A 41 13.08 2.76 8.74
CA VAL A 41 11.74 2.56 8.18
C VAL A 41 10.97 3.88 8.22
N PRO A 42 10.02 4.13 7.29
CA PRO A 42 9.11 5.26 7.42
C PRO A 42 8.35 5.20 8.75
N ILE A 43 8.08 6.35 9.38
CA ILE A 43 7.34 6.38 10.66
C ILE A 43 5.95 5.71 10.55
N GLY A 44 5.34 5.73 9.36
CA GLY A 44 4.08 5.04 9.04
C GLY A 44 4.12 3.53 9.27
N PHE A 45 5.29 2.89 9.19
CA PHE A 45 5.49 1.46 9.42
C PHE A 45 4.94 0.99 10.78
N PHE A 46 5.04 1.83 11.82
CA PHE A 46 4.55 1.48 13.17
C PHE A 46 3.03 1.57 13.32
N PHE A 47 2.33 2.12 12.32
CA PHE A 47 0.89 2.32 12.29
C PHE A 47 0.18 1.40 11.29
N GLU A 48 0.91 0.79 10.37
CA GLU A 48 0.39 -0.11 9.31
C GLU A 48 -0.32 -1.35 9.86
N ASN A 49 -0.04 -1.78 11.09
CA ASN A 49 -0.72 -2.91 11.76
C ASN A 49 -1.76 -2.49 12.82
N GLY A 50 -2.07 -1.20 12.94
CA GLY A 50 -2.78 -0.62 14.10
C GLY A 50 -3.87 0.40 13.77
N GLY A 51 -4.36 0.42 12.53
CA GLY A 51 -5.49 1.25 12.12
C GLY A 51 -5.08 2.66 11.70
N VAL A 52 -5.48 3.01 10.49
CA VAL A 52 -5.33 4.30 9.80
C VAL A 52 -3.95 4.53 9.15
N GLY A 53 -3.52 3.56 8.33
CA GLY A 53 -2.75 3.87 7.11
C GLY A 53 -3.68 4.38 6.00
N PRO A 54 -3.16 4.95 4.89
CA PRO A 54 -3.96 5.28 3.72
C PRO A 54 -4.76 4.05 3.29
N ILE A 55 -6.09 4.19 3.19
CA ILE A 55 -7.11 3.19 2.81
C ILE A 55 -6.47 1.86 2.38
N GLU A 56 -6.52 0.85 3.28
CA GLU A 56 -5.90 -0.47 3.12
C GLU A 56 -6.20 -1.18 1.78
N GLY A 57 -7.25 -0.77 1.07
CA GLY A 57 -7.56 -1.26 -0.28
C GLY A 57 -6.60 -0.75 -1.36
N GLU A 58 -6.39 0.56 -1.46
CA GLU A 58 -5.73 1.18 -2.62
C GLU A 58 -4.21 0.90 -2.63
N THR A 59 -3.58 0.93 -1.46
CA THR A 59 -2.14 0.66 -1.30
C THR A 59 -1.83 -0.85 -1.42
N SER A 60 -2.72 -1.71 -0.91
CA SER A 60 -2.57 -3.17 -1.01
C SER A 60 -2.76 -3.68 -2.44
N GLU A 61 -3.79 -3.19 -3.15
CA GLU A 61 -4.04 -3.58 -4.54
C GLU A 61 -2.93 -3.10 -5.47
N LEU A 62 -2.44 -1.88 -5.27
CA LEU A 62 -1.29 -1.36 -6.01
C LEU A 62 -0.03 -2.19 -5.75
N ASN A 63 0.27 -2.53 -4.48
CA ASN A 63 1.42 -3.35 -4.14
C ASN A 63 1.33 -4.76 -4.73
N ARG A 64 0.14 -5.37 -4.71
CA ARG A 64 -0.12 -6.66 -5.35
C ARG A 64 0.07 -6.59 -6.86
N PHE A 65 -0.40 -5.53 -7.50
CA PHE A 65 -0.23 -5.31 -8.94
C PHE A 65 1.24 -5.09 -9.31
N LEU A 66 1.96 -4.21 -8.61
CA LEU A 66 3.38 -3.94 -8.86
C LEU A 66 4.27 -5.17 -8.67
N SER A 67 3.83 -6.12 -7.84
CA SER A 67 4.52 -7.41 -7.62
C SER A 67 4.12 -8.49 -8.64
N SER A 68 3.09 -8.27 -9.45
CA SER A 68 2.65 -9.24 -10.47
C SER A 68 3.54 -9.19 -11.72
N LYS A 69 3.56 -10.29 -12.48
CA LYS A 69 4.29 -10.36 -13.75
C LYS A 69 3.74 -9.34 -14.75
N GLU A 70 2.41 -9.21 -14.82
CA GLU A 70 1.74 -8.25 -15.69
C GLU A 70 2.03 -6.81 -15.28
N GLY A 71 1.99 -6.48 -13.99
CA GLY A 71 2.28 -5.13 -13.52
C GLY A 71 3.73 -4.71 -13.75
N LEU A 72 4.69 -5.61 -13.53
CA LEU A 72 6.09 -5.37 -13.87
C LEU A 72 6.30 -5.17 -15.38
N ALA A 73 5.66 -5.98 -16.22
CA ALA A 73 5.77 -5.87 -17.68
C ALA A 73 5.18 -4.55 -18.18
N LEU A 74 3.99 -4.17 -17.68
CA LEU A 74 3.34 -2.91 -18.03
C LEU A 74 4.18 -1.71 -17.59
N ASN A 75 4.70 -1.72 -16.36
CA ASN A 75 5.52 -0.64 -15.83
C ASN A 75 6.81 -0.44 -16.67
N LYS A 76 7.50 -1.53 -17.02
CA LYS A 76 8.67 -1.48 -17.91
C LYS A 76 8.35 -0.90 -19.28
N ALA A 77 7.26 -1.37 -19.90
CA ALA A 77 6.81 -0.86 -21.19
C ALA A 77 6.44 0.63 -21.12
N PHE A 78 5.77 1.05 -20.04
CA PHE A 78 5.37 2.43 -19.84
C PHE A 78 6.55 3.37 -19.63
N ILE A 79 7.57 2.96 -18.86
CA ILE A 79 8.81 3.73 -18.64
C ILE A 79 9.60 3.89 -19.93
N ALA A 80 9.60 2.89 -20.81
CA ALA A 80 10.29 2.96 -22.11
C ALA A 80 9.67 3.99 -23.09
N ILE A 81 8.48 4.51 -22.80
CA ILE A 81 7.85 5.57 -23.59
C ILE A 81 8.38 6.93 -23.12
N GLU A 82 9.25 7.53 -23.92
CA GLU A 82 9.86 8.83 -23.62
C GLU A 82 8.86 9.98 -23.76
N ASP A 83 8.01 9.96 -24.80
CA ASP A 83 7.04 11.03 -25.08
C ASP A 83 5.90 11.03 -24.03
N PRO A 84 5.77 12.11 -23.23
CA PRO A 84 4.68 12.25 -22.27
C PRO A 84 3.28 12.19 -22.89
N ASN A 85 3.10 12.65 -24.13
CA ASN A 85 1.81 12.64 -24.82
C ASN A 85 1.36 11.21 -25.14
N ILE A 86 2.29 10.33 -25.51
CA ILE A 86 2.00 8.92 -25.77
C ILE A 86 1.61 8.22 -24.46
N ARG A 87 2.32 8.49 -23.36
CA ARG A 87 1.95 7.98 -22.03
C ARG A 87 0.54 8.40 -21.62
N GLN A 88 0.17 9.66 -21.85
CA GLN A 88 -1.18 10.15 -21.56
C GLN A 88 -2.25 9.43 -22.38
N LYS A 89 -2.01 9.22 -23.68
CA LYS A 89 -2.93 8.46 -24.55
C LYS A 89 -3.10 7.02 -24.09
N LEU A 90 -2.03 6.36 -23.66
CA LEU A 90 -2.08 4.98 -23.15
C LEU A 90 -2.89 4.90 -21.85
N VAL A 91 -2.73 5.87 -20.94
CA VAL A 91 -3.55 5.96 -19.72
C VAL A 91 -5.02 6.19 -20.08
N ALA A 92 -5.31 7.07 -21.05
CA ALA A 92 -6.68 7.30 -21.51
C ALA A 92 -7.32 6.03 -22.08
N LEU A 93 -6.58 5.25 -22.89
CA LEU A 93 -7.03 3.97 -23.42
C LEU A 93 -7.31 2.94 -22.30
N ALA A 94 -6.41 2.83 -21.33
CA ALA A 94 -6.62 1.93 -20.19
C ALA A 94 -7.90 2.29 -19.40
N LYS A 95 -8.15 3.59 -19.20
CA LYS A 95 -9.38 4.08 -18.56
C LYS A 95 -10.63 3.76 -19.40
N SER A 96 -10.59 3.94 -20.71
CA SER A 96 -11.76 3.64 -21.56
C SER A 96 -12.08 2.15 -21.58
N LEU A 97 -11.06 1.29 -21.60
CA LEU A 97 -11.26 -0.16 -21.56
C LEU A 97 -11.83 -0.62 -20.22
N ALA A 98 -11.41 -0.02 -19.11
CA ALA A 98 -11.96 -0.33 -17.79
C ALA A 98 -13.46 0.01 -17.69
N VAL A 99 -13.91 1.09 -18.32
CA VAL A 99 -15.33 1.47 -18.38
C VAL A 99 -16.12 0.51 -19.28
N ALA A 100 -15.57 0.14 -20.43
CA ALA A 100 -16.23 -0.77 -21.38
C ALA A 100 -16.42 -2.19 -20.79
N GLY A 101 -15.44 -2.71 -20.04
CA GLY A 101 -15.55 -4.01 -19.39
C GLY A 101 -16.59 -4.08 -18.27
N LEU A 102 -17.01 -2.94 -17.70
CA LEU A 102 -18.09 -2.88 -16.71
C LEU A 102 -19.48 -2.89 -17.37
N SER A 103 -19.61 -2.36 -18.59
CA SER A 103 -20.89 -2.32 -19.32
C SER A 103 -21.34 -3.65 -19.91
N GLU A 104 -20.43 -4.62 -20.08
CA GLU A 104 -20.78 -5.95 -20.61
C GLU A 104 -21.38 -6.89 -19.54
N ILE A 105 -21.17 -6.60 -18.25
CA ILE A 105 -21.61 -7.48 -17.13
C ILE A 105 -23.11 -7.27 -16.78
N ASP A 106 -23.68 -6.11 -17.08
CA ASP A 106 -25.09 -5.78 -16.78
C ASP A 106 -26.09 -6.30 -17.84
N GLY A 107 -25.62 -6.88 -18.95
CA GLY A 107 -26.45 -7.25 -20.11
C GLY A 107 -27.12 -8.63 -20.08
N GLU A 108 -26.81 -9.50 -19.11
CA GLU A 108 -27.26 -10.92 -19.14
C GLU A 108 -28.49 -11.24 -18.27
N LEU A 109 -29.16 -10.26 -17.67
CA LEU A 109 -30.35 -10.51 -16.81
C LEU A 109 -31.60 -9.78 -17.30
N GLN A 110 -32.16 -10.19 -18.43
CA GLN A 110 -33.57 -9.96 -18.75
C GLN A 110 -34.06 -10.94 -19.83
N ASP A 111 -34.34 -12.18 -19.42
CA ASP A 111 -35.30 -13.00 -20.16
C ASP A 111 -36.73 -12.50 -19.83
N PRO A 112 -37.58 -12.24 -20.84
CA PRO A 112 -38.92 -11.75 -20.61
C PRO A 112 -39.79 -12.86 -20.01
N VAL A 113 -40.39 -12.58 -18.85
CA VAL A 113 -41.49 -13.38 -18.29
C VAL A 113 -42.60 -13.44 -19.34
N VAL A 114 -42.72 -14.59 -19.99
CA VAL A 114 -43.85 -14.92 -20.86
C VAL A 114 -45.08 -15.03 -19.97
N ASN A 115 -45.96 -14.03 -20.06
CA ASN A 115 -47.26 -13.99 -19.40
C ASN A 115 -48.10 -15.22 -19.80
N GLY A 116 -48.64 -15.91 -18.79
CA GLY A 116 -49.78 -16.81 -18.92
C GLY A 116 -51.10 -16.08 -18.66
#